data_AF-A0A2Z3UTP5-F1
#
_entry.id   AF-A0A2Z3UTP5-F1
#
_cell.length_a   1.000
_cell.length_b   1.000
_cell.length_c   1.000
_cell.angle_alpha   90.00
_cell.angle_beta   90.00
_cell.angle_gamma   90.00
#
_symmetry.space_group_name_H-M   'P 1'
#
loop_
_entity.id
_entity.type
_entity.pdbx_description
1 polymer ?
#
loop_
_entity_poly.entity_id
_entity_poly.type
_entity_poly.pdbx_seq_one_letter_code
_entity_poly.pdbx_strand_id
1 'polypeptide(L)'
;MRSKRTLKTGIAGLVTAAAVIPGMSVAATAATPTTPAAPPAATPDSKPPAATPDSKPAAAAGWKLQYSEDFQGSEKNLNTDSSPWIRFTGDQPFDTKMDDYGDWWKNDYGPAMQAALDSYATYRKQVEFGKDGWLTASLSARDWDKNGTPERPPTISTEKAKGGNVLKLSSPDSYDGALITTSKKLPPEYRLEYHLKTLDFGGERNGSISYDGKENGYSTVAGECKTQFPYAEGIGTRGWNSEITTDPCDWQSVTNGPFGYNAFHLLGIVDFTNPQPANLHFWHYRRKILMDSFAQHPDRIGTGSGGRVCDPETNTYYPYRDSTKNVVDMWINGLPNFNPGKGGITGNSQWFMTTCSDGVASAEASPSAAAEMIPELKPNSDYVFAVERDKTGYTEEVTGTFLRGGHRTIRFHRDFVVDDVPIWHYNNTPDQYDGRYNDTLVQNGVYNQQEWPDQWPAGSGYPDFPVIGDPYTDAGEGTATIDSIKLYVPKNK
;
A
#
# COMPACT_ATOMS: atom_id res chain seq x y z
N MET A 1 -5.93 54.45 -36.08
CA MET A 1 -4.99 54.32 -37.21
C MET A 1 -4.28 52.98 -37.08
N ARG A 2 -4.66 51.99 -37.90
CA ARG A 2 -3.80 51.23 -38.85
C ARG A 2 -2.41 50.88 -38.28
N SER A 3 -2.05 49.60 -38.15
CA SER A 3 -1.71 48.79 -39.32
C SER A 3 -1.84 47.28 -39.08
N LYS A 4 -2.39 46.61 -40.11
CA LYS A 4 -2.54 45.16 -40.27
C LYS A 4 -1.20 44.53 -40.65
N ARG A 5 -0.91 43.30 -40.20
CA ARG A 5 0.02 42.39 -40.89
C ARG A 5 -0.73 41.17 -41.39
N THR A 6 -0.43 40.86 -42.64
CA THR A 6 -1.13 39.98 -43.56
C THR A 6 -0.45 38.62 -43.57
N LEU A 7 -1.24 37.54 -43.51
CA LEU A 7 -0.83 36.19 -43.91
C LEU A 7 -0.50 36.17 -45.41
N LYS A 8 0.59 35.51 -45.78
CA LYS A 8 0.79 34.97 -47.13
C LYS A 8 1.22 33.51 -47.04
N THR A 9 0.37 32.67 -47.59
CA THR A 9 0.60 31.29 -48.02
C THR A 9 1.59 31.24 -49.19
N GLY A 10 2.37 30.17 -49.26
CA GLY A 10 3.21 29.83 -50.41
C GLY A 10 3.53 28.33 -50.40
N ILE A 11 2.86 27.59 -51.28
CA ILE A 11 3.06 26.18 -51.61
C ILE A 11 4.04 26.09 -52.78
N ALA A 12 5.08 25.25 -52.66
CA ALA A 12 5.80 24.54 -53.71
C ALA A 12 6.68 23.50 -52.97
N GLY A 13 6.62 22.19 -53.17
CA GLY A 13 6.52 21.46 -54.43
C GLY A 13 7.92 20.97 -54.82
N LEU A 14 8.38 19.84 -54.26
CA LEU A 14 9.51 19.10 -54.82
C LEU A 14 9.33 17.59 -54.62
N VAL A 15 9.52 16.88 -55.72
CA VAL A 15 9.25 15.47 -55.98
C VAL A 15 10.59 14.75 -56.17
N THR A 16 10.64 13.50 -55.70
CA THR A 16 11.54 12.37 -56.04
C THR A 16 13.04 12.45 -55.77
N ALA A 17 13.53 11.50 -54.96
CA ALA A 17 14.28 10.34 -55.46
C ALA A 17 14.39 9.25 -54.37
N ALA A 18 13.82 8.08 -54.63
CA ALA A 18 14.01 6.87 -53.83
C ALA A 18 15.25 6.12 -54.36
N ALA A 19 16.22 5.87 -53.48
CA ALA A 19 17.35 4.99 -53.77
C ALA A 19 17.03 3.57 -53.26
N VAL A 20 16.97 2.64 -54.21
CA VAL A 20 16.88 1.19 -54.00
C VAL A 20 18.29 0.66 -53.70
N ILE A 21 18.45 -0.03 -52.57
CA ILE A 21 19.64 -0.84 -52.28
C ILE A 21 19.23 -2.32 -52.37
N PRO A 22 19.93 -3.16 -53.16
CA PRO A 22 19.58 -4.56 -53.35
C PRO A 22 20.17 -5.48 -52.27
N GLY A 23 19.32 -6.40 -51.80
CA GLY A 23 19.61 -7.83 -51.66
C GLY A 23 20.82 -8.29 -50.86
N MET A 24 20.59 -8.69 -49.61
CA MET A 24 21.25 -9.85 -49.02
C MET A 24 20.18 -10.81 -48.46
N SER A 25 19.98 -11.92 -49.18
CA SER A 25 19.14 -13.04 -48.76
C SER A 25 19.91 -13.88 -47.73
N VAL A 26 19.46 -13.86 -46.47
CA VAL A 26 19.81 -14.87 -45.48
C VAL A 26 18.71 -15.92 -45.50
N ALA A 27 19.06 -17.13 -45.90
CA ALA A 27 18.16 -18.28 -45.88
C ALA A 27 17.84 -18.66 -44.43
N ALA A 28 16.63 -18.35 -43.97
CA ALA A 28 16.07 -18.89 -42.75
C ALA A 28 15.51 -20.29 -43.06
N THR A 29 16.22 -21.33 -42.64
CA THR A 29 15.67 -22.68 -42.53
C THR A 29 14.53 -22.68 -41.52
N ALA A 30 13.31 -22.91 -42.00
CA ALA A 30 12.14 -23.12 -41.16
C ALA A 30 12.33 -24.41 -40.34
N ALA A 31 12.57 -24.27 -39.04
CA ALA A 31 12.43 -25.35 -38.09
C ALA A 31 10.94 -25.50 -37.76
N THR A 32 10.39 -26.68 -38.07
CA THR A 32 9.06 -27.11 -37.62
C THR A 32 8.97 -27.06 -36.10
N PRO A 33 7.94 -26.44 -35.51
CA PRO A 33 7.73 -26.50 -34.06
C PRO A 33 7.33 -27.92 -33.67
N THR A 34 8.23 -28.62 -32.98
CA THR A 34 7.91 -29.84 -32.24
C THR A 34 7.02 -29.47 -31.06
N THR A 35 5.79 -29.96 -31.08
CA THR A 35 4.83 -29.91 -29.99
C THR A 35 5.43 -30.60 -28.76
N PRO A 36 5.52 -29.94 -27.58
CA PRO A 36 5.91 -30.62 -26.35
C PRO A 36 4.85 -31.66 -25.99
N ALA A 37 5.29 -32.88 -25.66
CA ALA A 37 4.44 -33.94 -25.14
C ALA A 37 3.76 -33.50 -23.84
N ALA A 38 2.47 -33.78 -23.71
CA ALA A 38 1.70 -33.53 -22.50
C ALA A 38 2.32 -34.26 -21.29
N PRO A 39 2.45 -33.59 -20.12
CA PRO A 39 2.89 -34.26 -18.90
C PRO A 39 1.84 -35.29 -18.43
N PRO A 40 2.28 -36.38 -17.78
CA PRO A 40 1.40 -37.44 -17.31
C PRO A 40 0.41 -36.92 -16.26
N ALA A 41 -0.82 -37.39 -16.33
CA ALA A 41 -1.89 -37.09 -15.41
C ALA A 41 -1.48 -37.39 -13.96
N ALA A 42 -1.48 -36.37 -13.11
CA ALA A 42 -1.32 -36.52 -11.68
C ALA A 42 -2.57 -37.18 -11.09
N THR A 43 -2.34 -38.19 -10.27
CA THR A 43 -3.35 -38.90 -9.46
C THR A 43 -4.07 -37.93 -8.51
N PRO A 44 -5.40 -38.09 -8.31
CA PRO A 44 -6.16 -37.23 -7.42
C PRO A 44 -6.05 -37.76 -5.99
N ASP A 45 -5.28 -37.10 -5.13
CA ASP A 45 -5.42 -37.33 -3.69
C ASP A 45 -5.11 -36.07 -2.86
N SER A 46 -6.04 -35.78 -1.94
CA SER A 46 -6.07 -34.74 -0.92
C SER A 46 -6.26 -33.26 -1.35
N LYS A 47 -7.49 -32.95 -1.76
CA LYS A 47 -8.07 -31.59 -1.75
C LYS A 47 -8.13 -31.07 -0.29
N PRO A 48 -7.56 -29.90 0.04
CA PRO A 48 -7.82 -29.24 1.33
C PRO A 48 -9.31 -28.91 1.47
N PRO A 49 -9.90 -29.00 2.67
CA PRO A 49 -11.33 -28.73 2.84
C PRO A 49 -11.67 -27.29 2.47
N ALA A 50 -12.71 -27.13 1.67
CA ALA A 50 -13.28 -25.84 1.30
C ALA A 50 -13.73 -25.06 2.55
N ALA A 51 -13.43 -23.76 2.60
CA ALA A 51 -13.88 -22.87 3.66
C ALA A 51 -15.42 -22.77 3.64
N THR A 52 -16.08 -23.21 4.70
CA THR A 52 -17.53 -23.08 4.88
C THR A 52 -17.91 -21.64 5.26
N PRO A 53 -18.99 -21.04 4.70
CA PRO A 53 -19.28 -19.60 4.83
C PRO A 53 -19.88 -19.13 6.18
N ASP A 54 -20.13 -20.01 7.16
CA ASP A 54 -20.97 -19.68 8.32
C ASP A 54 -20.31 -19.86 9.70
N SER A 55 -18.99 -19.91 9.79
CA SER A 55 -18.33 -19.97 11.10
C SER A 55 -18.36 -18.60 11.79
N LYS A 56 -19.17 -18.48 12.84
CA LYS A 56 -18.98 -17.55 13.97
C LYS A 56 -17.47 -17.34 14.22
N PRO A 57 -16.98 -16.12 14.52
CA PRO A 57 -15.54 -15.89 14.72
C PRO A 57 -15.04 -16.93 15.70
N ALA A 58 -14.21 -17.85 15.21
CA ALA A 58 -13.66 -18.88 16.05
C ALA A 58 -12.79 -18.14 17.06
N ALA A 59 -13.27 -18.00 18.30
CA ALA A 59 -12.41 -17.65 19.41
C ALA A 59 -11.33 -18.73 19.44
N ALA A 60 -10.19 -18.40 18.83
CA ALA A 60 -9.39 -19.37 18.14
C ALA A 60 -8.80 -20.34 19.16
N ALA A 61 -9.20 -21.61 19.05
CA ALA A 61 -8.76 -22.68 19.92
C ALA A 61 -7.23 -22.80 19.82
N GLY A 62 -6.51 -22.16 20.76
CA GLY A 62 -5.05 -22.11 20.72
C GLY A 62 -4.44 -20.77 21.14
N TRP A 63 -5.21 -19.67 21.16
CA TRP A 63 -4.68 -18.34 21.47
C TRP A 63 -5.08 -17.83 22.86
N LYS A 64 -4.16 -17.14 23.52
CA LYS A 64 -4.28 -16.48 24.82
C LYS A 64 -4.10 -14.98 24.63
N LEU A 65 -5.03 -14.19 25.16
CA LEU A 65 -4.92 -12.73 25.15
C LEU A 65 -3.68 -12.28 25.94
N GLN A 66 -2.82 -11.50 25.30
CA GLN A 66 -1.64 -10.88 25.92
C GLN A 66 -1.90 -9.40 26.21
N TYR A 67 -2.37 -8.65 25.21
CA TYR A 67 -2.70 -7.23 25.34
C TYR A 67 -4.08 -6.92 24.74
N SER A 68 -4.75 -5.91 25.31
CA SER A 68 -6.06 -5.44 24.86
C SER A 68 -6.20 -3.96 25.19
N GLU A 69 -6.35 -3.15 24.16
CA GLU A 69 -6.73 -1.75 24.28
C GLU A 69 -8.14 -1.58 23.75
N ASP A 70 -9.03 -1.03 24.59
CA ASP A 70 -10.45 -0.77 24.27
C ASP A 70 -10.80 0.73 24.38
N PHE A 71 -9.84 1.56 24.80
CA PHE A 71 -9.96 3.01 25.00
C PHE A 71 -11.05 3.46 26.00
N GLN A 72 -11.70 2.51 26.71
CA GLN A 72 -12.76 2.77 27.68
C GLN A 72 -12.14 3.03 29.07
N GLY A 73 -11.49 4.18 29.25
CA GLY A 73 -10.89 4.56 30.53
C GLY A 73 -10.01 5.81 30.38
N SER A 74 -9.96 6.67 31.40
CA SER A 74 -9.17 7.91 31.35
C SER A 74 -7.67 7.63 31.22
N GLU A 75 -7.20 6.52 31.77
CA GLU A 75 -5.83 6.02 31.69
C GLU A 75 -5.47 5.47 30.31
N LYS A 76 -6.48 5.19 29.48
CA LYS A 76 -6.33 4.71 28.10
C LYS A 76 -6.54 5.83 27.08
N ASN A 77 -6.72 7.07 27.54
CA ASN A 77 -6.84 8.22 26.66
C ASN A 77 -5.48 8.55 26.05
N LEU A 78 -5.42 8.58 24.73
CA LEU A 78 -4.28 9.08 23.97
C LEU A 78 -4.58 10.49 23.47
N ASN A 79 -3.57 11.36 23.50
CA ASN A 79 -3.58 12.60 22.74
C ASN A 79 -2.16 12.94 22.27
N THR A 80 -1.90 12.78 20.99
CA THR A 80 -0.59 13.07 20.38
C THR A 80 -0.24 14.56 20.34
N ASP A 81 -1.20 15.48 20.46
CA ASP A 81 -0.93 16.93 20.38
C ASP A 81 -0.08 17.44 21.55
N SER A 82 -0.11 16.72 22.66
CA SER A 82 0.71 17.03 23.84
C SER A 82 2.19 16.71 23.65
N SER A 83 2.55 15.89 22.66
CA SER A 83 3.93 15.48 22.40
C SER A 83 4.60 16.42 21.39
N PRO A 84 5.87 16.77 21.58
CA PRO A 84 6.58 17.68 20.69
C PRO A 84 6.81 17.05 19.31
N TRP A 85 6.80 17.88 18.28
CA TRP A 85 7.29 17.52 16.95
C TRP A 85 8.82 17.55 16.94
N ILE A 86 9.44 16.51 16.39
CA ILE A 86 10.89 16.40 16.24
C ILE A 86 11.24 16.51 14.77
N ARG A 87 12.13 17.44 14.43
CA ARG A 87 12.58 17.61 13.04
C ARG A 87 13.27 16.34 12.57
N PHE A 88 12.81 15.80 11.45
CA PHE A 88 13.46 14.69 10.76
C PHE A 88 14.45 15.24 9.74
N THR A 89 15.69 14.77 9.80
CA THR A 89 16.80 15.23 8.94
C THR A 89 17.31 14.15 8.00
N GLY A 90 16.71 12.95 8.00
CA GLY A 90 17.20 11.81 7.24
C GLY A 90 18.50 11.21 7.78
N ASP A 91 18.92 11.56 8.99
CA ASP A 91 20.17 11.10 9.62
C ASP A 91 20.10 9.65 10.11
N GLN A 92 18.89 9.11 10.30
CA GLN A 92 18.62 7.73 10.71
C GLN A 92 17.66 7.08 9.70
N PRO A 93 18.11 6.80 8.48
CA PRO A 93 17.23 6.20 7.48
C PRO A 93 16.93 4.73 7.81
N PHE A 94 15.74 4.27 7.46
CA PHE A 94 15.33 2.87 7.53
C PHE A 94 16.17 1.99 6.60
N ASP A 95 16.42 2.48 5.39
CA ASP A 95 17.42 1.95 4.48
C ASP A 95 17.99 3.06 3.60
N THR A 96 19.15 2.79 2.99
CA THR A 96 19.80 3.76 2.11
C THR A 96 19.21 3.78 0.70
N LYS A 97 18.16 3.00 0.44
CA LYS A 97 17.66 2.69 -0.91
C LYS A 97 16.42 3.50 -1.21
N MET A 98 15.32 3.19 -0.53
CA MET A 98 13.95 3.62 -0.81
C MET A 98 13.36 4.55 0.25
N ASP A 99 14.07 4.79 1.35
CA ASP A 99 13.65 5.83 2.32
C ASP A 99 13.58 7.21 1.63
N ASP A 100 13.00 8.19 2.31
CA ASP A 100 12.78 9.57 1.88
C ASP A 100 14.06 10.23 1.32
N TYR A 101 15.22 9.94 1.92
CA TYR A 101 16.54 10.43 1.48
C TYR A 101 17.37 9.36 0.77
N GLY A 102 16.73 8.26 0.36
CA GLY A 102 17.33 7.11 -0.27
C GLY A 102 17.99 7.43 -1.61
N ASP A 103 18.97 6.61 -1.99
CA ASP A 103 19.72 6.80 -3.22
C ASP A 103 18.85 6.59 -4.47
N TRP A 104 17.74 5.85 -4.37
CA TRP A 104 16.82 5.62 -5.48
C TRP A 104 16.36 6.93 -6.12
N TRP A 105 15.92 7.88 -5.30
CA TRP A 105 15.42 9.18 -5.76
C TRP A 105 16.53 10.04 -6.37
N LYS A 106 17.73 9.99 -5.80
CA LYS A 106 18.90 10.73 -6.32
C LYS A 106 19.33 10.19 -7.68
N ASN A 107 19.23 8.88 -7.88
CA ASN A 107 19.58 8.22 -9.13
C ASN A 107 18.56 8.51 -10.24
N ASP A 108 17.29 8.69 -9.90
CA ASP A 108 16.23 9.01 -10.86
C ASP A 108 16.11 10.50 -11.17
N TYR A 109 16.32 11.37 -10.18
CA TYR A 109 16.03 12.81 -10.29
C TYR A 109 17.26 13.72 -10.23
N GLY A 110 18.43 13.18 -9.84
CA GLY A 110 19.67 13.93 -9.79
C GLY A 110 19.64 15.09 -8.77
N PRO A 111 20.35 16.20 -9.04
CA PRO A 111 20.41 17.34 -8.13
C PRO A 111 19.07 18.00 -7.82
N ALA A 112 18.07 17.85 -8.70
CA ALA A 112 16.74 18.42 -8.50
C ALA A 112 16.01 17.76 -7.31
N MET A 113 16.32 16.50 -6.98
CA MET A 113 15.77 15.84 -5.80
C MET A 113 16.12 16.60 -4.52
N GLN A 114 17.38 17.00 -4.38
CA GLN A 114 17.82 17.70 -3.17
C GLN A 114 17.13 19.06 -3.06
N ALA A 115 16.95 19.79 -4.17
CA ALA A 115 16.22 21.04 -4.17
C ALA A 115 14.75 20.87 -3.74
N ALA A 116 14.11 19.77 -4.17
CA ALA A 116 12.74 19.43 -3.78
C ALA A 116 12.65 19.06 -2.28
N LEU A 117 13.54 18.21 -1.78
CA LEU A 117 13.62 17.89 -0.34
C LEU A 117 13.94 19.14 0.50
N ASP A 118 14.78 20.03 -0.03
CA ASP A 118 15.12 21.31 0.58
C ASP A 118 14.01 22.36 0.42
N SER A 119 12.85 22.08 -0.18
CA SER A 119 11.76 23.06 -0.25
C SER A 119 10.85 23.04 0.99
N TYR A 120 10.94 22.00 1.82
CA TYR A 120 10.17 21.86 3.06
C TYR A 120 11.03 21.30 4.20
N ALA A 121 10.48 21.19 5.39
CA ALA A 121 11.04 20.40 6.48
C ALA A 121 10.03 19.32 6.90
N THR A 122 10.51 18.12 7.22
CA THR A 122 9.67 17.05 7.77
C THR A 122 9.84 17.00 9.27
N TYR A 123 8.73 16.81 9.97
CA TYR A 123 8.71 16.56 11.40
C TYR A 123 8.02 15.23 11.67
N ARG A 124 8.56 14.47 12.62
CA ARG A 124 7.99 13.21 13.08
C ARG A 124 7.66 13.29 14.56
N LYS A 125 6.69 12.47 14.97
CA LYS A 125 6.23 12.35 16.34
C LYS A 125 5.89 10.89 16.63
N GLN A 126 6.34 10.39 17.77
CA GLN A 126 6.01 9.05 18.25
C GLN A 126 5.55 9.12 19.70
N VAL A 127 4.45 8.43 20.01
CA VAL A 127 3.88 8.39 21.36
C VAL A 127 3.55 6.93 21.70
N GLU A 128 4.24 6.38 22.69
CA GLU A 128 3.92 5.06 23.24
C GLU A 128 2.63 5.15 24.08
N PHE A 129 1.75 4.16 23.96
CA PHE A 129 0.49 4.10 24.67
C PHE A 129 0.00 2.65 24.87
N GLY A 130 -1.13 2.54 25.57
CA GLY A 130 -1.69 1.25 25.97
C GLY A 130 -0.95 0.64 27.16
N LYS A 131 -1.41 -0.53 27.58
CA LYS A 131 -0.85 -1.26 28.72
C LYS A 131 0.64 -1.56 28.50
N ASP A 132 1.48 -1.14 29.44
CA ASP A 132 2.94 -1.32 29.37
C ASP A 132 3.58 -0.62 28.15
N GLY A 133 2.89 0.34 27.52
CA GLY A 133 3.39 1.08 26.35
C GLY A 133 3.61 0.18 25.13
N TRP A 134 2.80 -0.86 24.95
CA TRP A 134 3.02 -1.86 23.89
C TRP A 134 2.67 -1.39 22.48
N LEU A 135 1.91 -0.29 22.35
CA LEU A 135 1.60 0.36 21.08
C LEU A 135 2.33 1.69 20.95
N THR A 136 2.60 2.09 19.70
CA THR A 136 3.12 3.40 19.32
C THR A 136 2.22 4.04 18.29
N ALA A 137 1.79 5.27 18.55
CA ALA A 137 1.24 6.16 17.55
C ALA A 137 2.40 6.89 16.87
N SER A 138 2.54 6.76 15.56
CA SER A 138 3.60 7.39 14.78
C SER A 138 3.02 8.32 13.73
N LEU A 139 3.54 9.54 13.67
CA LEU A 139 3.02 10.62 12.84
C LEU A 139 4.15 11.34 12.11
N SER A 140 3.85 11.84 10.91
CA SER A 140 4.72 12.68 10.10
C SER A 140 3.93 13.87 9.57
N ALA A 141 4.57 15.03 9.47
CA ALA A 141 3.97 16.24 8.89
C ALA A 141 5.05 17.10 8.24
N ARG A 142 4.65 17.96 7.30
CA ARG A 142 5.54 18.91 6.64
C ARG A 142 5.38 20.31 7.24
N ASP A 143 6.49 21.02 7.28
CA ASP A 143 6.65 22.42 7.59
C ASP A 143 7.18 23.10 6.31
N TRP A 144 6.25 23.65 5.53
CA TRP A 144 6.50 24.20 4.20
C TRP A 144 7.25 25.53 4.25
N ASP A 145 6.94 26.39 5.20
CA ASP A 145 7.59 27.69 5.35
C ASP A 145 8.85 27.63 6.23
N LYS A 146 9.11 26.48 6.86
CA LYS A 146 10.27 26.18 7.73
C LYS A 146 10.31 27.04 8.99
N ASN A 147 9.15 27.44 9.51
CA ASN A 147 9.05 28.23 10.73
C ASN A 147 9.23 27.40 12.02
N GLY A 148 9.31 26.08 11.90
CA GLY A 148 9.44 25.13 13.01
C GLY A 148 8.13 24.48 13.45
N THR A 149 7.02 24.77 12.78
CA THR A 149 5.68 24.27 13.09
C THR A 149 5.07 23.63 11.84
N PRO A 150 4.81 22.31 11.83
CA PRO A 150 4.17 21.68 10.68
C PRO A 150 2.79 22.25 10.39
N GLU A 151 2.46 22.45 9.12
CA GLU A 151 1.12 22.81 8.69
C GLU A 151 0.20 21.60 8.72
N ARG A 152 -1.05 21.81 9.18
CA ARG A 152 -2.12 20.80 9.24
C ARG A 152 -1.62 19.44 9.76
N PRO A 153 -1.00 19.40 10.95
CA PRO A 153 -0.44 18.15 11.46
C PRO A 153 -1.54 17.10 11.65
N PRO A 154 -1.24 15.81 11.38
CA PRO A 154 -2.15 14.73 11.69
C PRO A 154 -2.20 14.50 13.19
N THR A 155 -3.25 13.84 13.64
CA THR A 155 -3.48 13.56 15.06
C THR A 155 -3.97 12.13 15.27
N ILE A 156 -3.59 11.56 16.42
CA ILE A 156 -4.20 10.35 16.95
C ILE A 156 -4.64 10.65 18.37
N SER A 157 -5.95 10.56 18.61
CA SER A 157 -6.51 10.91 19.91
C SER A 157 -7.73 10.06 20.27
N THR A 158 -7.96 9.90 21.56
CA THR A 158 -9.19 9.28 22.05
C THR A 158 -10.32 10.30 22.00
N GLU A 159 -11.41 9.98 21.30
CA GLU A 159 -12.61 10.80 21.21
C GLU A 159 -13.83 10.03 21.69
N LYS A 160 -14.85 10.75 22.18
CA LYS A 160 -16.12 10.16 22.55
C LYS A 160 -16.98 9.95 21.32
N ALA A 161 -17.43 8.72 21.10
CA ALA A 161 -18.36 8.34 20.03
C ALA A 161 -19.63 7.70 20.59
N LYS A 162 -20.58 7.39 19.69
CA LYS A 162 -21.76 6.59 20.03
C LYS A 162 -21.31 5.18 20.41
N GLY A 163 -21.52 4.79 21.67
CA GLY A 163 -21.17 3.47 22.18
C GLY A 163 -19.92 3.43 23.07
N GLY A 164 -19.18 4.53 23.21
CA GLY A 164 -17.99 4.59 24.05
C GLY A 164 -16.92 5.52 23.48
N ASN A 165 -15.74 5.48 24.09
CA ASN A 165 -14.57 6.13 23.52
C ASN A 165 -14.04 5.34 22.32
N VAL A 166 -13.45 6.01 21.35
CA VAL A 166 -12.74 5.39 20.22
C VAL A 166 -11.40 6.08 20.05
N LEU A 167 -10.43 5.38 19.48
CA LEU A 167 -9.21 5.99 19.00
C LEU A 167 -9.45 6.52 17.59
N LYS A 168 -9.35 7.84 17.40
CA LYS A 168 -9.48 8.48 16.09
C LYS A 168 -8.11 8.79 15.52
N LEU A 169 -7.96 8.45 14.26
CA LEU A 169 -6.84 8.82 13.42
C LEU A 169 -7.32 9.88 12.43
N SER A 170 -6.59 10.98 12.34
CA SER A 170 -6.91 12.09 11.43
C SER A 170 -5.66 12.48 10.66
N SER A 171 -5.70 12.32 9.35
CA SER A 171 -4.70 12.75 8.37
C SER A 171 -5.34 13.83 7.49
N PRO A 172 -5.23 15.12 7.84
CA PRO A 172 -5.86 16.21 7.09
C PRO A 172 -5.11 16.64 5.80
N ASP A 173 -3.90 16.14 5.55
CA ASP A 173 -3.07 16.54 4.43
C ASP A 173 -2.44 15.32 3.72
N SER A 174 -2.46 15.30 2.38
CA SER A 174 -1.86 14.23 1.56
C SER A 174 -0.36 14.03 1.78
N TYR A 175 0.30 15.02 2.40
CA TYR A 175 1.73 14.99 2.70
C TYR A 175 2.07 14.63 4.15
N ASP A 176 1.05 14.37 4.95
CA ASP A 176 1.20 13.88 6.31
C ASP A 176 1.13 12.35 6.34
N GLY A 177 1.30 11.78 7.53
CA GLY A 177 0.91 10.39 7.76
C GLY A 177 0.66 10.13 9.24
N ALA A 178 -0.22 9.18 9.53
CA ALA A 178 -0.52 8.73 10.88
C ALA A 178 -0.80 7.23 10.87
N LEU A 179 -0.06 6.50 11.71
CA LEU A 179 -0.21 5.06 11.86
C LEU A 179 -0.08 4.62 13.32
N ILE A 180 -0.61 3.44 13.59
CA ILE A 180 -0.43 2.71 14.84
C ILE A 180 0.38 1.45 14.54
N THR A 181 1.38 1.20 15.37
CA THR A 181 2.24 0.00 15.36
C THR A 181 2.46 -0.49 16.78
N THR A 182 3.17 -1.60 16.96
CA THR A 182 3.68 -2.03 18.26
C THR A 182 5.04 -1.41 18.56
N SER A 183 5.30 -1.10 19.83
CA SER A 183 6.58 -0.52 20.30
C SER A 183 7.73 -1.54 20.27
N LYS A 184 7.39 -2.83 20.18
CA LYS A 184 8.33 -3.95 20.07
C LYS A 184 7.89 -4.88 18.95
N LYS A 185 8.84 -5.63 18.38
CA LYS A 185 8.55 -6.65 17.37
C LYS A 185 7.53 -7.65 17.94
N LEU A 186 6.62 -8.11 17.08
CA LEU A 186 5.67 -9.16 17.43
C LEU A 186 6.42 -10.47 17.77
N PRO A 187 5.84 -11.33 18.63
CA PRO A 187 6.41 -12.64 18.91
C PRO A 187 6.40 -13.51 17.64
N PRO A 188 7.16 -14.62 17.57
CA PRO A 188 7.21 -15.47 16.37
C PRO A 188 5.87 -16.07 15.96
N GLU A 189 4.93 -16.22 16.89
CA GLU A 189 3.58 -16.70 16.63
C GLU A 189 2.62 -15.74 17.35
N TYR A 190 1.66 -15.17 16.62
CA TYR A 190 0.71 -14.19 17.15
C TYR A 190 -0.61 -14.21 16.39
N ARG A 191 -1.64 -13.68 17.04
CA ARG A 191 -2.83 -13.13 16.39
C ARG A 191 -2.96 -11.68 16.81
N LEU A 192 -2.96 -10.76 15.85
CA LEU A 192 -3.30 -9.36 16.07
C LEU A 192 -4.70 -9.12 15.51
N GLU A 193 -5.57 -8.47 16.27
CA GLU A 193 -6.95 -8.19 15.90
C GLU A 193 -7.29 -6.75 16.24
N TYR A 194 -8.02 -6.05 15.36
CA TYR A 194 -8.58 -4.73 15.70
C TYR A 194 -9.98 -4.52 15.12
N HIS A 195 -10.73 -3.62 15.76
CA HIS A 195 -12.10 -3.27 15.39
C HIS A 195 -12.14 -1.88 14.75
N LEU A 196 -12.49 -1.83 13.46
CA LEU A 196 -12.67 -0.60 12.69
C LEU A 196 -14.13 -0.11 12.78
N LYS A 197 -14.33 1.07 13.36
CA LYS A 197 -15.64 1.73 13.52
C LYS A 197 -16.00 2.60 12.32
N THR A 198 -15.17 3.57 11.96
CA THR A 198 -15.38 4.45 10.79
C THR A 198 -14.15 4.45 9.89
N LEU A 199 -14.37 4.69 8.59
CA LEU A 199 -13.31 4.88 7.61
C LEU A 199 -13.76 5.92 6.58
N ASP A 200 -12.93 6.92 6.37
CA ASP A 200 -13.08 7.98 5.37
C ASP A 200 -11.72 8.30 4.75
N PHE A 201 -11.20 7.32 4.00
CA PHE A 201 -10.00 7.40 3.15
C PHE A 201 -10.40 7.04 1.71
N GLY A 202 -11.45 7.70 1.24
CA GLY A 202 -12.02 7.54 -0.10
C GLY A 202 -13.13 6.51 -0.24
N GLY A 203 -13.39 6.16 -1.50
CA GLY A 203 -14.54 5.38 -1.94
C GLY A 203 -15.82 6.21 -2.03
N GLU A 204 -16.88 5.62 -2.55
CA GLU A 204 -18.17 6.29 -2.68
C GLU A 204 -18.87 6.41 -1.32
N ARG A 205 -19.65 7.48 -1.15
CA ARG A 205 -20.68 7.61 -0.12
C ARG A 205 -22.01 7.83 -0.81
N ASN A 206 -22.97 6.96 -0.55
CA ASN A 206 -24.30 7.00 -1.19
C ASN A 206 -24.23 7.07 -2.73
N GLY A 207 -23.30 6.32 -3.33
CA GLY A 207 -23.12 6.23 -4.78
C GLY A 207 -22.37 7.40 -5.45
N SER A 208 -21.71 8.26 -4.66
CA SER A 208 -20.91 9.38 -5.16
C SER A 208 -19.52 9.39 -4.53
N ILE A 209 -18.48 9.60 -5.34
CA ILE A 209 -17.13 9.88 -4.83
C ILE A 209 -17.00 11.32 -4.30
N SER A 210 -17.94 12.19 -4.65
CA SER A 210 -18.02 13.56 -4.13
C SER A 210 -19.05 13.63 -3.01
N TYR A 211 -18.61 13.91 -1.79
CA TYR A 211 -19.44 13.95 -0.58
C TYR A 211 -18.81 14.88 0.45
N ASP A 212 -19.61 15.54 1.29
CA ASP A 212 -19.14 16.35 2.42
C ASP A 212 -18.04 17.39 2.09
N GLY A 213 -18.05 17.95 0.87
CA GLY A 213 -17.02 18.89 0.41
C GLY A 213 -15.66 18.24 0.10
N LYS A 214 -15.67 16.92 -0.12
CA LYS A 214 -14.53 16.08 -0.48
C LYS A 214 -14.74 15.42 -1.84
N GLU A 215 -13.64 15.00 -2.44
CA GLU A 215 -13.59 14.15 -3.62
C GLU A 215 -12.69 12.94 -3.32
N ASN A 216 -13.26 11.74 -3.37
CA ASN A 216 -12.61 10.49 -3.00
C ASN A 216 -11.87 10.58 -1.65
N GLY A 217 -12.50 11.19 -0.65
CA GLY A 217 -11.96 11.37 0.70
C GLY A 217 -11.07 12.60 0.90
N TYR A 218 -10.51 13.16 -0.17
CA TYR A 218 -9.68 14.37 -0.12
C TYR A 218 -10.52 15.63 0.00
N SER A 219 -10.11 16.55 0.87
CA SER A 219 -10.65 17.91 0.90
C SER A 219 -10.38 18.65 -0.41
N THR A 220 -11.37 19.38 -0.91
CA THR A 220 -11.23 20.19 -2.12
C THR A 220 -11.02 21.66 -1.75
N VAL A 221 -9.76 22.07 -1.56
CA VAL A 221 -9.39 23.47 -1.27
C VAL A 221 -8.77 24.10 -2.52
N ALA A 222 -9.29 25.25 -2.92
CA ALA A 222 -8.82 25.94 -4.13
C ALA A 222 -7.35 26.37 -3.98
N GLY A 223 -6.51 26.00 -4.95
CA GLY A 223 -5.09 26.33 -4.97
C GLY A 223 -4.20 25.37 -4.18
N GLU A 224 -4.76 24.38 -3.49
CA GLU A 224 -3.99 23.30 -2.88
C GLU A 224 -3.77 22.15 -3.87
N CYS A 225 -2.55 21.64 -3.92
CA CYS A 225 -2.18 20.50 -4.75
C CYS A 225 -1.82 19.31 -3.86
N LYS A 226 -2.46 18.18 -4.13
CA LYS A 226 -2.25 16.91 -3.43
C LYS A 226 -1.65 15.94 -4.42
N THR A 227 -0.36 15.68 -4.28
CA THR A 227 0.43 14.96 -5.26
C THR A 227 1.43 14.04 -4.57
N GLN A 228 2.09 13.18 -5.34
CA GLN A 228 3.19 12.35 -4.85
C GLN A 228 4.50 13.12 -4.68
N PHE A 229 4.47 14.43 -4.42
CA PHE A 229 5.69 15.24 -4.29
C PHE A 229 6.51 14.85 -3.04
N PRO A 230 7.84 14.65 -3.13
CA PRO A 230 8.71 14.58 -4.31
C PRO A 230 9.08 13.13 -4.75
N TYR A 231 8.23 12.15 -4.43
CA TYR A 231 8.47 10.71 -4.64
C TYR A 231 7.54 10.11 -5.70
N ALA A 232 7.23 10.84 -6.77
CA ALA A 232 6.34 10.34 -7.83
C ALA A 232 6.89 9.07 -8.51
N GLU A 233 6.02 8.42 -9.28
CA GLU A 233 6.46 7.31 -10.14
C GLU A 233 7.47 7.81 -11.17
N GLY A 234 8.71 7.30 -11.16
CA GLY A 234 9.92 7.84 -11.80
C GLY A 234 9.82 8.43 -13.23
N ILE A 235 10.81 9.25 -13.63
CA ILE A 235 10.81 9.92 -14.94
C ILE A 235 10.67 8.90 -16.08
N GLY A 236 9.65 9.10 -16.93
CA GLY A 236 9.37 8.20 -18.04
C GLY A 236 8.26 7.18 -17.75
N THR A 237 7.69 7.18 -16.55
CA THR A 237 6.45 6.44 -16.30
C THR A 237 5.31 6.95 -17.19
N ARG A 238 4.46 6.02 -17.61
CA ARG A 238 3.37 6.34 -18.53
C ARG A 238 2.42 7.34 -17.87
N GLY A 239 2.32 8.53 -18.46
CA GLY A 239 1.47 9.60 -17.95
C GLY A 239 2.23 10.68 -17.19
N TRP A 240 3.55 10.55 -16.98
CA TRP A 240 4.37 11.59 -16.37
C TRP A 240 5.76 11.69 -17.01
N ASN A 241 6.01 12.83 -17.65
CA ASN A 241 7.29 13.17 -18.30
C ASN A 241 7.72 14.61 -17.94
N SER A 242 7.32 15.09 -16.77
CA SER A 242 7.56 16.47 -16.35
C SER A 242 9.01 16.67 -15.91
N GLU A 243 9.47 17.92 -15.96
CA GLU A 243 10.68 18.34 -15.27
C GLU A 243 10.44 18.31 -13.75
N ILE A 244 11.46 17.93 -12.98
CA ILE A 244 11.41 17.92 -11.52
C ILE A 244 11.49 19.37 -11.01
N THR A 245 10.48 19.80 -10.26
CA THR A 245 10.40 21.16 -9.70
C THR A 245 10.22 21.12 -8.18
N THR A 246 10.38 22.27 -7.54
CA THR A 246 10.09 22.45 -6.11
C THR A 246 8.62 22.81 -5.83
N ASP A 247 7.79 22.95 -6.87
CA ASP A 247 6.36 23.23 -6.75
C ASP A 247 5.58 21.90 -6.71
N PRO A 248 4.93 21.55 -5.58
CA PRO A 248 4.18 20.30 -5.46
C PRO A 248 3.08 20.14 -6.51
N CYS A 249 2.59 21.23 -7.12
CA CYS A 249 1.56 21.20 -8.14
C CYS A 249 2.01 20.61 -9.49
N ASP A 250 3.31 20.53 -9.75
CA ASP A 250 3.85 19.98 -11.00
C ASP A 250 3.97 18.44 -10.99
N TRP A 251 3.62 17.81 -9.86
CA TRP A 251 3.80 16.39 -9.60
C TRP A 251 2.50 15.59 -9.81
N GLN A 252 2.62 14.26 -9.82
CA GLN A 252 1.50 13.36 -10.07
C GLN A 252 0.38 13.54 -9.03
N SER A 253 -0.79 13.98 -9.49
CA SER A 253 -1.97 14.16 -8.66
C SER A 253 -2.46 12.84 -8.06
N VAL A 254 -2.73 12.82 -6.76
CA VAL A 254 -3.36 11.67 -6.08
C VAL A 254 -4.88 11.84 -5.97
N THR A 255 -5.42 13.00 -6.31
CA THR A 255 -6.87 13.26 -6.23
C THR A 255 -7.62 12.89 -7.51
N ASN A 256 -6.94 12.92 -8.67
CA ASN A 256 -7.54 12.70 -9.98
C ASN A 256 -6.52 12.21 -11.01
N GLY A 257 -6.96 12.02 -12.26
CA GLY A 257 -6.09 11.57 -13.34
C GLY A 257 -5.59 10.12 -13.19
N PRO A 258 -4.56 9.72 -13.97
CA PRO A 258 -4.08 8.34 -14.03
C PRO A 258 -3.45 7.84 -12.72
N PHE A 259 -3.11 8.75 -11.80
CA PHE A 259 -2.51 8.44 -10.50
C PHE A 259 -3.49 8.64 -9.34
N GLY A 260 -4.74 9.03 -9.61
CA GLY A 260 -5.73 9.32 -8.58
C GLY A 260 -6.18 8.09 -7.79
N TYR A 261 -5.96 8.08 -6.49
CA TYR A 261 -6.48 7.11 -5.54
C TYR A 261 -6.37 7.68 -4.12
N ASN A 262 -7.16 7.16 -3.19
CA ASN A 262 -6.93 7.32 -1.75
C ASN A 262 -6.75 5.93 -1.14
N ALA A 263 -6.05 5.82 -0.01
CA ALA A 263 -5.75 4.53 0.57
C ALA A 263 -5.63 4.54 2.09
N PHE A 264 -5.91 3.39 2.70
CA PHE A 264 -5.71 3.14 4.12
C PHE A 264 -5.22 1.71 4.35
N HIS A 265 -4.15 1.53 5.12
CA HIS A 265 -3.69 0.21 5.54
C HIS A 265 -4.62 -0.24 6.67
N LEU A 266 -5.54 -1.14 6.33
CA LEU A 266 -6.46 -1.73 7.30
C LEU A 266 -5.62 -2.52 8.30
N LEU A 267 -4.78 -3.44 7.82
CA LEU A 267 -3.77 -4.09 8.64
C LEU A 267 -2.67 -4.69 7.75
N GLY A 268 -1.44 -4.20 7.89
CA GLY A 268 -0.26 -4.75 7.25
C GLY A 268 0.76 -5.28 8.24
N ILE A 269 1.65 -6.16 7.78
CA ILE A 269 2.88 -6.55 8.51
C ILE A 269 4.08 -6.14 7.67
N VAL A 270 5.04 -5.49 8.31
CA VAL A 270 6.29 -5.03 7.67
C VAL A 270 7.52 -5.70 8.25
N ASP A 271 8.63 -5.59 7.52
CA ASP A 271 9.87 -6.34 7.73
C ASP A 271 10.98 -5.57 8.48
N PHE A 272 10.67 -4.40 9.02
CA PHE A 272 11.65 -3.47 9.59
C PHE A 272 11.22 -2.94 10.96
N THR A 273 12.21 -2.50 11.73
CA THR A 273 11.98 -1.98 13.09
C THR A 273 11.48 -0.55 13.09
N ASN A 274 10.63 -0.22 14.05
CA ASN A 274 10.13 1.13 14.31
C ASN A 274 9.42 1.79 13.11
N PRO A 275 8.32 1.21 12.58
CA PRO A 275 7.60 1.81 11.45
C PRO A 275 7.18 3.27 11.72
N GLN A 276 7.49 4.15 10.77
CA GLN A 276 7.08 5.56 10.78
C GLN A 276 6.57 5.92 9.39
N PRO A 277 5.64 6.89 9.26
CA PRO A 277 5.22 7.33 7.94
C PRO A 277 6.41 7.77 7.09
N ALA A 278 6.39 7.34 5.83
CA ALA A 278 7.44 7.53 4.83
C ALA A 278 6.79 7.55 3.44
N ASN A 279 7.57 7.85 2.39
CA ASN A 279 7.08 7.83 1.02
C ASN A 279 6.39 6.51 0.64
N LEU A 280 5.41 6.59 -0.26
CA LEU A 280 4.64 5.45 -0.76
C LEU A 280 5.50 4.24 -1.14
N HIS A 281 6.59 4.48 -1.87
CA HIS A 281 7.36 3.42 -2.50
C HIS A 281 8.21 2.61 -1.51
N PHE A 282 8.66 3.23 -0.43
CA PHE A 282 9.24 2.53 0.70
C PHE A 282 8.30 1.43 1.21
N TRP A 283 7.02 1.73 1.40
CA TRP A 283 6.04 0.72 1.85
C TRP A 283 5.80 -0.38 0.82
N HIS A 284 5.84 -0.04 -0.47
CA HIS A 284 5.75 -1.05 -1.53
C HIS A 284 6.91 -2.05 -1.52
N TYR A 285 8.04 -1.71 -0.91
CA TYR A 285 9.23 -2.56 -0.80
C TYR A 285 9.37 -3.32 0.53
N ARG A 286 8.73 -2.84 1.61
CA ARG A 286 8.98 -3.31 2.99
C ARG A 286 7.80 -4.05 3.65
N ARG A 287 6.70 -4.25 2.94
CA ARG A 287 5.54 -5.02 3.41
C ARG A 287 5.75 -6.52 3.16
N LYS A 288 5.29 -7.36 4.09
CA LYS A 288 5.19 -8.82 3.92
C LYS A 288 3.79 -9.21 3.46
N ILE A 289 2.77 -8.65 4.13
CA ILE A 289 1.35 -8.84 3.81
C ILE A 289 0.61 -7.52 4.01
N LEU A 290 -0.55 -7.37 3.39
CA LEU A 290 -1.42 -6.23 3.58
C LEU A 290 -2.89 -6.55 3.32
N MET A 291 -3.73 -6.12 4.26
CA MET A 291 -5.11 -5.77 3.99
C MET A 291 -5.22 -4.24 3.87
N ASP A 292 -5.69 -3.74 2.74
CA ASP A 292 -5.88 -2.31 2.52
C ASP A 292 -7.19 -1.96 1.82
N SER A 293 -7.58 -0.70 1.96
CA SER A 293 -8.63 -0.08 1.18
C SER A 293 -7.95 0.77 0.12
N PHE A 294 -7.89 0.30 -1.13
CA PHE A 294 -7.37 1.06 -2.25
C PHE A 294 -8.53 1.65 -3.07
N ALA A 295 -8.88 2.91 -2.81
CA ALA A 295 -9.99 3.61 -3.42
C ALA A 295 -9.54 4.38 -4.68
N GLN A 296 -9.58 3.73 -5.84
CA GLN A 296 -9.16 4.34 -7.11
C GLN A 296 -10.14 5.42 -7.57
N HIS A 297 -9.58 6.54 -8.04
CA HIS A 297 -10.37 7.55 -8.72
C HIS A 297 -10.86 7.02 -10.09
N PRO A 298 -12.08 7.39 -10.55
CA PRO A 298 -12.57 6.99 -11.87
C PRO A 298 -11.63 7.33 -13.04
N ASP A 299 -10.90 8.45 -12.97
CA ASP A 299 -9.91 8.82 -14.00
C ASP A 299 -8.75 7.82 -14.10
N ARG A 300 -8.32 7.25 -12.97
CA ARG A 300 -7.27 6.20 -12.93
C ARG A 300 -7.76 4.93 -13.61
N ILE A 301 -9.03 4.59 -13.41
CA ILE A 301 -9.67 3.44 -14.04
C ILE A 301 -9.85 3.68 -15.56
N GLY A 302 -10.23 4.91 -15.93
CA GLY A 302 -10.51 5.31 -17.30
C GLY A 302 -11.53 4.38 -17.97
N THR A 303 -11.19 3.88 -19.15
CA THR A 303 -12.03 2.92 -19.89
C THR A 303 -11.73 1.45 -19.53
N GLY A 304 -10.70 1.17 -18.73
CA GLY A 304 -10.32 -0.18 -18.28
C GLY A 304 -11.19 -0.69 -17.12
N SER A 305 -11.01 -1.95 -16.71
CA SER A 305 -11.77 -2.49 -15.57
C SER A 305 -11.34 -1.90 -14.23
N GLY A 306 -10.13 -1.35 -14.16
CA GLY A 306 -9.51 -0.88 -12.92
C GLY A 306 -9.06 -2.03 -12.00
N GLY A 307 -8.93 -3.25 -12.53
CA GLY A 307 -8.82 -4.46 -11.72
C GLY A 307 -10.14 -5.22 -11.64
N ARG A 308 -10.33 -6.00 -10.58
CA ARG A 308 -11.53 -6.81 -10.34
C ARG A 308 -11.89 -6.83 -8.86
N VAL A 309 -13.16 -7.09 -8.56
CA VAL A 309 -13.66 -7.29 -7.19
C VAL A 309 -14.39 -8.62 -7.15
N CYS A 310 -14.15 -9.39 -6.10
CA CYS A 310 -14.86 -10.64 -5.86
C CYS A 310 -16.21 -10.35 -5.19
N ASP A 311 -17.27 -10.93 -5.72
CA ASP A 311 -18.55 -11.10 -5.04
C ASP A 311 -18.45 -12.38 -4.20
N PRO A 312 -18.28 -12.29 -2.87
CA PRO A 312 -18.07 -13.48 -2.04
C PRO A 312 -19.33 -14.35 -1.92
N GLU A 313 -20.53 -13.83 -2.18
CA GLU A 313 -21.76 -14.63 -2.18
C GLU A 313 -21.80 -15.61 -3.35
N THR A 314 -21.40 -15.14 -4.53
CA THR A 314 -21.47 -15.92 -5.78
C THR A 314 -20.14 -16.54 -6.19
N ASN A 315 -19.03 -16.12 -5.58
CA ASN A 315 -17.66 -16.43 -5.98
C ASN A 315 -17.38 -16.08 -7.45
N THR A 316 -17.89 -14.92 -7.89
CA THR A 316 -17.62 -14.41 -9.24
C THR A 316 -16.97 -13.03 -9.18
N TYR A 317 -16.09 -12.77 -10.16
CA TYR A 317 -15.47 -11.46 -10.30
C TYR A 317 -16.34 -10.52 -11.13
N TYR A 318 -16.34 -9.24 -10.76
CA TYR A 318 -16.85 -8.14 -11.57
C TYR A 318 -15.79 -7.02 -11.69
N PRO A 319 -15.91 -6.13 -12.68
CA PRO A 319 -14.96 -5.03 -12.86
C PRO A 319 -14.91 -4.11 -11.65
N TYR A 320 -13.71 -3.68 -11.26
CA TYR A 320 -13.53 -2.71 -10.18
C TYR A 320 -14.27 -1.39 -10.44
N ARG A 321 -14.36 -0.93 -11.70
CA ARG A 321 -15.10 0.30 -12.05
C ARG A 321 -16.55 0.29 -11.54
N ASP A 322 -17.16 -0.88 -11.47
CA ASP A 322 -18.57 -1.09 -11.13
C ASP A 322 -18.77 -1.25 -9.61
N SER A 323 -17.70 -1.21 -8.82
CA SER A 323 -17.71 -1.21 -7.36
C SER A 323 -18.02 0.18 -6.80
N THR A 324 -18.18 0.27 -5.48
CA THR A 324 -18.21 1.52 -4.68
C THR A 324 -16.82 2.03 -4.32
N LYS A 325 -15.74 1.35 -4.76
CA LYS A 325 -14.34 1.70 -4.45
C LYS A 325 -13.98 1.65 -2.96
N ASN A 326 -14.92 1.25 -2.09
CA ASN A 326 -14.70 0.92 -0.68
C ASN A 326 -14.25 -0.55 -0.55
N VAL A 327 -13.20 -0.93 -1.26
CA VAL A 327 -12.79 -2.34 -1.34
C VAL A 327 -11.99 -2.78 -0.11
N VAL A 328 -11.93 -4.10 0.11
CA VAL A 328 -10.89 -4.73 0.92
C VAL A 328 -10.03 -5.57 0.00
N ASP A 329 -8.82 -5.10 -0.24
CA ASP A 329 -7.78 -5.90 -0.85
C ASP A 329 -7.11 -6.73 0.26
N MET A 330 -6.87 -8.02 0.00
CA MET A 330 -6.18 -8.94 0.92
C MET A 330 -5.09 -9.64 0.11
N TRP A 331 -3.83 -9.40 0.45
CA TRP A 331 -2.73 -9.84 -0.39
C TRP A 331 -1.40 -9.98 0.37
N ILE A 332 -0.58 -10.88 -0.16
CA ILE A 332 0.81 -11.06 0.26
C ILE A 332 1.76 -10.41 -0.73
N ASN A 333 2.94 -10.02 -0.26
CA ASN A 333 4.03 -9.60 -1.12
C ASN A 333 4.89 -10.79 -1.50
N GLY A 334 4.99 -11.06 -2.80
CA GLY A 334 6.00 -11.94 -3.37
C GLY A 334 7.34 -11.22 -3.52
N LEU A 335 8.26 -11.84 -4.26
CA LEU A 335 9.57 -11.24 -4.54
C LEU A 335 9.42 -9.88 -5.23
N PRO A 336 10.33 -8.92 -4.94
CA PRO A 336 10.39 -7.67 -5.66
C PRO A 336 10.86 -7.90 -7.09
N ASN A 337 10.47 -6.99 -7.98
CA ASN A 337 11.14 -6.89 -9.26
C ASN A 337 12.56 -6.36 -9.00
N PHE A 338 13.54 -7.26 -9.00
CA PHE A 338 14.94 -6.90 -8.75
C PHE A 338 15.58 -6.10 -9.89
N ASN A 339 14.95 -6.01 -11.06
CA ASN A 339 15.46 -5.23 -12.18
C ASN A 339 14.32 -4.49 -12.90
N PRO A 340 13.71 -3.48 -12.25
CA PRO A 340 12.71 -2.66 -12.91
C PRO A 340 13.31 -1.93 -14.11
N GLY A 341 12.45 -1.71 -15.11
CA GLY A 341 12.82 -0.90 -16.27
C GLY A 341 13.15 0.53 -15.86
N LYS A 342 13.72 1.30 -16.80
CA LYS A 342 14.04 2.72 -16.58
C LYS A 342 12.81 3.50 -16.10
N GLY A 343 12.94 4.23 -15.00
CA GLY A 343 11.84 4.98 -14.35
C GLY A 343 10.78 4.09 -13.68
N GLY A 344 10.92 2.76 -13.78
CA GLY A 344 10.13 1.82 -13.01
C GLY A 344 10.66 1.78 -11.58
N ILE A 345 9.75 1.65 -10.63
CA ILE A 345 10.07 1.67 -9.20
C ILE A 345 10.21 0.25 -8.70
N THR A 346 11.11 0.02 -7.74
CA THR A 346 11.15 -1.25 -7.04
C THR A 346 9.89 -1.41 -6.20
N GLY A 347 9.29 -2.59 -6.29
CA GLY A 347 8.13 -2.96 -5.51
C GLY A 347 7.99 -4.46 -5.52
N ASN A 348 7.43 -4.98 -4.44
CA ASN A 348 7.06 -6.37 -4.36
C ASN A 348 5.92 -6.70 -5.33
N SER A 349 5.96 -7.92 -5.87
CA SER A 349 4.79 -8.44 -6.58
C SER A 349 3.64 -8.62 -5.59
N GLN A 350 2.47 -8.07 -5.91
CA GLN A 350 1.26 -8.20 -5.08
C GLN A 350 0.47 -9.43 -5.52
N TRP A 351 0.18 -10.32 -4.57
CA TRP A 351 -0.56 -11.55 -4.82
C TRP A 351 -1.85 -11.55 -4.00
N PHE A 352 -2.96 -11.31 -4.69
CA PHE A 352 -4.27 -11.14 -4.08
C PHE A 352 -4.93 -12.48 -3.80
N MET A 353 -5.63 -12.56 -2.66
CA MET A 353 -6.40 -13.72 -2.23
C MET A 353 -7.87 -13.34 -2.13
N THR A 354 -8.74 -14.14 -2.76
CA THR A 354 -10.19 -13.93 -2.71
C THR A 354 -10.93 -15.26 -2.66
N THR A 355 -12.22 -15.26 -2.30
CA THR A 355 -13.02 -16.50 -2.36
C THR A 355 -13.25 -16.96 -3.81
N CYS A 356 -13.22 -16.03 -4.77
CA CYS A 356 -13.31 -16.31 -6.21
C CYS A 356 -12.07 -17.05 -6.77
N SER A 357 -10.97 -17.08 -6.00
CA SER A 357 -9.73 -17.81 -6.31
C SER A 357 -9.51 -18.98 -5.34
N ASP A 358 -10.55 -19.40 -4.60
CA ASP A 358 -10.46 -20.40 -3.53
C ASP A 358 -9.38 -20.06 -2.46
N GLY A 359 -9.07 -18.77 -2.29
CA GLY A 359 -8.03 -18.29 -1.39
C GLY A 359 -6.60 -18.46 -1.90
N VAL A 360 -6.40 -18.90 -3.15
CA VAL A 360 -5.08 -19.01 -3.76
C VAL A 360 -4.57 -17.61 -4.09
N ALA A 361 -3.42 -17.25 -3.51
CA ALA A 361 -2.74 -16.00 -3.81
C ALA A 361 -2.37 -15.95 -5.30
N SER A 362 -2.71 -14.87 -6.00
CA SER A 362 -2.48 -14.73 -7.44
C SER A 362 -2.11 -13.29 -7.83
N ALA A 363 -1.15 -13.16 -8.74
CA ALA A 363 -0.74 -11.90 -9.34
C ALA A 363 -1.36 -11.66 -10.74
N GLU A 364 -2.35 -12.46 -11.16
CA GLU A 364 -2.94 -12.38 -12.50
C GLU A 364 -3.69 -11.07 -12.80
N ALA A 365 -4.22 -10.42 -11.78
CA ALA A 365 -4.89 -9.12 -11.89
C ALA A 365 -4.61 -8.29 -10.64
N SER A 366 -4.24 -7.03 -10.84
CA SER A 366 -4.03 -6.06 -9.76
C SER A 366 -4.76 -4.74 -10.08
N PRO A 367 -5.56 -4.20 -9.14
CA PRO A 367 -5.99 -4.85 -7.89
C PRO A 367 -7.02 -5.97 -8.13
N SER A 368 -7.13 -6.88 -7.16
CA SER A 368 -8.13 -7.96 -7.15
C SER A 368 -8.74 -8.10 -5.76
N ALA A 369 -9.71 -7.24 -5.44
CA ALA A 369 -10.28 -7.12 -4.11
C ALA A 369 -11.09 -8.35 -3.68
N ALA A 370 -11.04 -8.66 -2.39
CA ALA A 370 -11.74 -9.78 -1.77
C ALA A 370 -13.23 -9.47 -1.51
N ALA A 371 -13.57 -8.22 -1.22
CA ALA A 371 -14.95 -7.77 -1.01
C ALA A 371 -15.06 -6.23 -1.02
N GLU A 372 -16.28 -5.71 -0.83
CA GLU A 372 -16.56 -4.29 -0.62
C GLU A 372 -17.16 -4.03 0.76
N MET A 373 -16.57 -3.08 1.48
CA MET A 373 -17.13 -2.51 2.69
C MET A 373 -18.34 -1.61 2.39
N ILE A 374 -19.15 -1.36 3.41
CA ILE A 374 -20.31 -0.45 3.35
C ILE A 374 -20.13 0.65 4.41
N PRO A 375 -19.47 1.78 4.08
CA PRO A 375 -19.27 2.87 5.00
C PRO A 375 -20.57 3.41 5.62
N GLU A 376 -21.69 3.34 4.91
CA GLU A 376 -23.00 3.83 5.35
C GLU A 376 -23.59 3.05 6.55
N LEU A 377 -23.12 1.82 6.81
CA LEU A 377 -23.52 1.08 8.00
C LEU A 377 -22.81 1.57 9.26
N LYS A 378 -21.73 2.33 9.11
CA LYS A 378 -20.91 2.82 10.22
C LYS A 378 -21.54 4.08 10.82
N PRO A 379 -21.43 4.29 12.15
CA PRO A 379 -20.71 3.49 13.13
C PRO A 379 -21.57 2.37 13.76
N ASN A 380 -22.73 2.01 13.19
CA ASN A 380 -23.62 1.00 13.79
C ASN A 380 -23.21 -0.44 13.47
N SER A 381 -22.22 -0.63 12.59
CA SER A 381 -21.61 -1.92 12.25
C SER A 381 -20.10 -1.76 12.15
N ASP A 382 -19.38 -2.77 12.64
CA ASP A 382 -17.92 -2.77 12.72
C ASP A 382 -17.36 -3.77 11.71
N TYR A 383 -16.10 -3.55 11.31
CA TYR A 383 -15.28 -4.61 10.72
C TYR A 383 -14.22 -5.03 11.73
N VAL A 384 -14.00 -6.33 11.84
CA VAL A 384 -12.91 -6.89 12.64
C VAL A 384 -11.87 -7.43 11.68
N PHE A 385 -10.68 -6.86 11.72
CA PHE A 385 -9.54 -7.32 10.93
C PHE A 385 -8.59 -8.08 11.83
N ALA A 386 -7.99 -9.15 11.33
CA ALA A 386 -6.95 -9.86 12.03
C ALA A 386 -5.88 -10.40 11.09
N VAL A 387 -4.66 -10.48 11.64
CA VAL A 387 -3.55 -11.22 11.05
C VAL A 387 -3.06 -12.23 12.07
N GLU A 388 -2.87 -13.47 11.62
CA GLU A 388 -2.18 -14.50 12.37
C GLU A 388 -0.86 -14.84 11.70
N ARG A 389 0.17 -15.06 12.50
CA ARG A 389 1.38 -15.76 12.08
C ARG A 389 1.53 -17.00 12.92
N ASP A 390 1.69 -18.14 12.28
CA ASP A 390 2.04 -19.39 12.93
C ASP A 390 3.42 -19.88 12.45
N LYS A 391 3.66 -21.19 12.52
CA LYS A 391 4.93 -21.79 12.10
C LYS A 391 5.01 -22.01 10.59
N THR A 392 3.90 -21.99 9.88
CA THR A 392 3.83 -22.33 8.45
C THR A 392 3.61 -21.09 7.59
N GLY A 393 2.88 -20.08 8.07
CA GLY A 393 2.52 -18.95 7.24
C GLY A 393 1.84 -17.79 7.96
N TYR A 394 1.19 -16.95 7.14
CA TYR A 394 0.31 -15.89 7.58
C TYR A 394 -1.14 -16.22 7.24
N THR A 395 -2.06 -15.77 8.10
CA THR A 395 -3.50 -15.78 7.83
C THR A 395 -4.04 -14.37 7.91
N GLU A 396 -4.66 -13.90 6.83
CA GLU A 396 -5.41 -12.65 6.80
C GLU A 396 -6.90 -12.94 7.02
N GLU A 397 -7.57 -12.11 7.82
CA GLU A 397 -8.97 -12.28 8.16
C GLU A 397 -9.68 -10.93 8.28
N VAL A 398 -10.88 -10.84 7.68
CA VAL A 398 -11.80 -9.73 7.91
C VAL A 398 -13.21 -10.26 8.14
N THR A 399 -13.88 -9.75 9.17
CA THR A 399 -15.29 -10.05 9.46
C THR A 399 -16.11 -8.77 9.44
N GLY A 400 -17.26 -8.80 8.77
CA GLY A 400 -18.17 -7.67 8.71
C GLY A 400 -19.30 -7.90 7.71
N THR A 401 -20.08 -6.85 7.44
CA THR A 401 -21.17 -6.90 6.44
C THR A 401 -20.67 -6.33 5.12
N PHE A 402 -20.55 -7.13 4.07
CA PHE A 402 -20.06 -6.68 2.77
C PHE A 402 -21.20 -6.44 1.78
N LEU A 403 -21.02 -5.47 0.87
CA LEU A 403 -22.07 -5.03 -0.08
C LEU A 403 -22.68 -6.19 -0.86
N ARG A 404 -21.85 -7.16 -1.24
CA ARG A 404 -22.21 -8.36 -2.04
C ARG A 404 -21.90 -9.68 -1.34
N GLY A 405 -22.06 -9.74 -0.03
CA GLY A 405 -21.75 -10.95 0.75
C GLY A 405 -22.55 -11.12 2.03
N GLY A 406 -23.32 -10.09 2.41
CA GLY A 406 -23.92 -10.04 3.73
C GLY A 406 -22.87 -10.06 4.84
N HIS A 407 -23.28 -10.46 6.04
CA HIS A 407 -22.38 -10.61 7.18
C HIS A 407 -21.60 -11.93 7.09
N ARG A 408 -20.27 -11.87 7.05
CA ARG A 408 -19.41 -13.06 7.00
C ARG A 408 -17.98 -12.78 7.44
N THR A 409 -17.22 -13.86 7.59
CA THR A 409 -15.76 -13.86 7.77
C THR A 409 -15.10 -14.30 6.46
N ILE A 410 -14.21 -13.47 5.93
CA ILE A 410 -13.32 -13.78 4.82
C ILE A 410 -11.94 -14.04 5.42
N ARG A 411 -11.37 -15.21 5.16
CA ARG A 411 -10.13 -15.67 5.79
C ARG A 411 -9.29 -16.48 4.82
N PHE A 412 -8.02 -16.13 4.66
CA PHE A 412 -7.08 -16.81 3.76
C PHE A 412 -5.75 -17.07 4.46
N HIS A 413 -5.30 -18.32 4.42
CA HIS A 413 -3.97 -18.71 4.90
C HIS A 413 -3.03 -18.92 3.73
N ARG A 414 -1.81 -18.41 3.84
CA ARG A 414 -0.73 -18.65 2.89
C ARG A 414 0.52 -19.07 3.67
N ASP A 415 0.99 -20.28 3.39
CA ASP A 415 2.30 -20.75 3.84
C ASP A 415 3.39 -19.77 3.40
N PHE A 416 4.54 -19.75 4.09
CA PHE A 416 5.63 -18.83 3.75
C PHE A 416 6.17 -19.01 2.33
N VAL A 417 6.12 -20.23 1.80
CA VAL A 417 6.56 -20.57 0.44
C VAL A 417 5.55 -21.57 -0.15
N VAL A 418 5.03 -21.27 -1.34
CA VAL A 418 4.23 -22.21 -2.15
C VAL A 418 4.77 -22.15 -3.57
N ASP A 419 5.00 -23.31 -4.18
CA ASP A 419 5.51 -23.44 -5.54
C ASP A 419 6.76 -22.58 -5.84
N ASP A 420 7.70 -22.57 -4.88
CA ASP A 420 8.95 -21.77 -4.94
C ASP A 420 8.73 -20.24 -5.00
N VAL A 421 7.52 -19.79 -4.67
CA VAL A 421 7.17 -18.36 -4.52
C VAL A 421 7.08 -18.03 -3.02
N PRO A 422 8.07 -17.30 -2.46
CA PRO A 422 8.05 -16.90 -1.06
C PRO A 422 7.16 -15.68 -0.83
N ILE A 423 6.67 -15.54 0.41
CA ILE A 423 6.32 -14.24 0.97
C ILE A 423 7.63 -13.51 1.25
N TRP A 424 7.76 -12.28 0.76
CA TRP A 424 8.94 -11.45 0.95
C TRP A 424 9.32 -11.33 2.42
N HIS A 425 10.58 -11.61 2.74
CA HIS A 425 11.13 -11.48 4.10
C HIS A 425 10.30 -12.18 5.19
N TYR A 426 9.70 -13.34 4.90
CA TYR A 426 8.86 -14.05 5.86
C TYR A 426 9.60 -14.47 7.16
N ASN A 427 10.92 -14.59 7.10
CA ASN A 427 11.75 -15.08 8.20
C ASN A 427 11.97 -14.00 9.28
N ASN A 428 11.61 -14.31 10.52
CA ASN A 428 11.78 -13.41 11.65
C ASN A 428 13.16 -13.57 12.30
N THR A 429 13.83 -14.69 12.05
CA THR A 429 15.13 -15.03 12.61
C THR A 429 16.06 -15.63 11.55
N PRO A 430 17.39 -15.53 11.72
CA PRO A 430 18.40 -16.08 10.81
C PRO A 430 18.23 -17.56 10.45
N ASP A 431 17.73 -18.38 11.37
CA ASP A 431 17.59 -19.82 11.22
C ASP A 431 16.37 -20.26 10.39
N GLN A 432 15.44 -19.36 10.08
CA GLN A 432 14.21 -19.67 9.33
C GLN A 432 14.38 -19.60 7.80
N TYR A 433 15.54 -19.18 7.31
CA TYR A 433 15.79 -18.94 5.90
C TYR A 433 17.26 -19.18 5.52
N ASP A 434 17.47 -19.79 4.35
CA ASP A 434 18.77 -20.30 3.91
C ASP A 434 19.45 -19.46 2.82
N GLY A 435 18.85 -18.34 2.39
CA GLY A 435 19.41 -17.46 1.37
C GLY A 435 18.99 -17.77 -0.07
N ARG A 436 18.12 -18.76 -0.31
CA ARG A 436 17.80 -19.22 -1.68
C ARG A 436 17.13 -18.19 -2.61
N TYR A 437 16.54 -17.13 -2.05
CA TYR A 437 15.89 -16.04 -2.79
C TYR A 437 16.69 -14.73 -2.73
N ASN A 438 17.97 -14.80 -2.35
CA ASN A 438 18.84 -13.65 -2.36
C ASN A 438 19.09 -13.19 -3.80
N ASP A 439 19.04 -11.88 -4.03
CA ASP A 439 19.33 -11.31 -5.34
C ASP A 439 19.91 -9.90 -5.20
N THR A 440 20.28 -9.30 -6.33
CA THR A 440 20.76 -7.93 -6.46
C THR A 440 19.64 -7.05 -7.01
N LEU A 441 19.26 -6.03 -6.24
CA LEU A 441 18.38 -4.98 -6.74
C LEU A 441 19.19 -4.07 -7.65
N VAL A 442 18.75 -3.92 -8.90
CA VAL A 442 19.36 -3.08 -9.92
C VAL A 442 18.44 -1.91 -10.20
N GLN A 443 18.96 -0.70 -10.15
CA GLN A 443 18.26 0.49 -10.63
C GLN A 443 18.94 1.02 -11.88
N ASN A 444 18.14 1.14 -12.94
CA ASN A 444 18.52 1.79 -14.18
C ASN A 444 18.09 3.26 -14.17
N GLY A 445 18.58 4.03 -13.20
CA GLY A 445 18.16 5.40 -12.97
C GLY A 445 18.51 6.33 -14.13
N VAL A 446 17.79 7.44 -14.23
CA VAL A 446 17.95 8.40 -15.34
C VAL A 446 19.27 9.14 -15.26
N TYR A 447 19.72 9.47 -14.04
CA TYR A 447 20.99 10.16 -13.78
C TYR A 447 22.11 9.18 -13.45
N ASN A 448 21.87 8.23 -12.55
CA ASN A 448 22.86 7.25 -12.13
C ASN A 448 22.25 5.85 -12.15
N GLN A 449 23.11 4.86 -12.41
CA GLN A 449 22.80 3.45 -12.21
C GLN A 449 23.38 3.01 -10.87
N GLN A 450 22.68 2.11 -10.18
CA GLN A 450 23.16 1.54 -8.93
C GLN A 450 22.68 0.12 -8.78
N GLU A 451 23.50 -0.69 -8.12
CA GLU A 451 23.17 -2.05 -7.72
C GLU A 451 23.31 -2.17 -6.21
N TRP A 452 22.35 -2.84 -5.59
CA TRP A 452 22.41 -3.26 -4.20
C TRP A 452 22.38 -4.78 -4.15
N PRO A 453 23.53 -5.45 -3.97
CA PRO A 453 23.55 -6.89 -3.77
C PRO A 453 22.88 -7.24 -2.44
N ASP A 454 22.72 -8.54 -2.20
CA ASP A 454 22.30 -9.08 -0.91
C ASP A 454 20.99 -8.49 -0.39
N GLN A 455 19.94 -8.52 -1.23
CA GLN A 455 18.62 -8.05 -0.80
C GLN A 455 17.97 -8.96 0.23
N TRP A 456 18.25 -10.26 0.19
CA TRP A 456 17.77 -11.24 1.15
C TRP A 456 18.82 -12.35 1.40
N PRO A 457 19.97 -12.02 2.01
CA PRO A 457 21.09 -12.96 2.16
C PRO A 457 20.79 -14.03 3.21
N ALA A 458 21.50 -15.15 3.14
CA ALA A 458 21.48 -16.18 4.18
C ALA A 458 21.87 -15.58 5.55
N GLY A 459 21.23 -16.05 6.62
CA GLY A 459 21.50 -15.56 7.98
C GLY A 459 20.89 -14.19 8.31
N SER A 460 20.05 -13.63 7.44
CA SER A 460 19.24 -12.44 7.72
C SER A 460 17.99 -12.79 8.53
N GLY A 461 17.38 -11.79 9.19
CA GLY A 461 16.12 -11.95 9.91
C GLY A 461 15.36 -10.63 9.96
N TYR A 462 14.06 -10.67 9.68
CA TYR A 462 13.22 -9.50 9.47
C TYR A 462 12.06 -9.51 10.46
N PRO A 463 12.02 -8.60 11.45
CA PRO A 463 10.97 -8.61 12.46
C PRO A 463 9.59 -8.34 11.84
N ASP A 464 8.54 -8.76 12.54
CA ASP A 464 7.19 -8.35 12.23
C ASP A 464 6.79 -7.15 13.09
N PHE A 465 6.36 -6.08 12.43
CA PHE A 465 5.65 -4.97 13.05
C PHE A 465 4.35 -4.75 12.29
N PRO A 466 3.22 -4.54 13.00
CA PRO A 466 1.96 -4.24 12.36
C PRO A 466 1.85 -2.77 12.00
N VAL A 467 1.09 -2.47 10.95
CA VAL A 467 0.75 -1.11 10.57
C VAL A 467 -0.75 -1.02 10.33
N ILE A 468 -1.39 -0.11 11.06
CA ILE A 468 -2.81 0.24 10.92
C ILE A 468 -2.86 1.77 10.77
N GLY A 469 -3.36 2.28 9.65
CA GLY A 469 -3.40 3.73 9.43
C GLY A 469 -3.13 4.19 8.02
N ASP A 470 -2.75 5.46 7.92
CA ASP A 470 -2.14 6.05 6.74
C ASP A 470 -0.62 6.15 6.95
N PRO A 471 0.16 5.27 6.33
CA PRO A 471 1.59 5.26 6.51
C PRO A 471 2.32 6.11 5.46
N TYR A 472 1.60 6.69 4.50
CA TYR A 472 2.20 7.44 3.41
C TYR A 472 2.56 8.86 3.87
N THR A 473 3.36 9.57 3.08
CA THR A 473 3.70 11.00 3.32
C THR A 473 3.50 11.84 2.06
N ASP A 474 2.75 11.29 1.12
CA ASP A 474 2.62 11.72 -0.27
C ASP A 474 1.39 11.09 -0.96
N ALA A 475 0.43 10.53 -0.20
CA ALA A 475 -0.73 9.86 -0.78
C ALA A 475 -2.01 10.04 0.03
N GLY A 476 -2.09 9.59 1.29
CA GLY A 476 -3.37 9.46 1.98
C GLY A 476 -3.91 10.75 2.60
N GLU A 477 -5.24 10.88 2.64
CA GLU A 477 -5.91 11.90 3.46
C GLU A 477 -7.25 11.33 3.93
N GLY A 478 -7.54 11.49 5.22
CA GLY A 478 -8.79 10.98 5.74
C GLY A 478 -8.90 10.89 7.24
N THR A 479 -9.95 10.19 7.67
CA THR A 479 -10.14 9.85 9.08
C THR A 479 -10.55 8.39 9.24
N ALA A 480 -10.16 7.79 10.36
CA ALA A 480 -10.61 6.47 10.76
C ALA A 480 -10.85 6.45 12.28
N THR A 481 -11.74 5.58 12.74
CA THR A 481 -11.91 5.33 14.18
C THR A 481 -11.81 3.85 14.50
N ILE A 482 -11.11 3.55 15.59
CA ILE A 482 -10.78 2.21 16.06
C ILE A 482 -11.36 2.04 17.46
N ASP A 483 -12.04 0.94 17.70
CA ASP A 483 -12.68 0.63 18.98
C ASP A 483 -11.79 -0.20 19.90
N SER A 484 -11.04 -1.13 19.32
CA SER A 484 -10.08 -1.92 20.09
C SER A 484 -8.96 -2.48 19.25
N ILE A 485 -7.83 -2.77 19.90
CA ILE A 485 -6.68 -3.49 19.35
C ILE A 485 -6.25 -4.55 20.37
N LYS A 486 -6.08 -5.79 19.92
CA LYS A 486 -5.77 -6.94 20.78
C LYS A 486 -4.64 -7.76 20.20
N LEU A 487 -3.71 -8.16 21.06
CA LEU A 487 -2.65 -9.11 20.73
C LEU A 487 -2.88 -10.41 21.50
N TYR A 488 -2.82 -11.52 20.79
CA TYR A 488 -2.86 -12.85 21.33
C TYR A 488 -1.59 -13.65 20.98
N VAL A 489 -1.24 -14.59 21.84
CA VAL A 489 -0.12 -15.53 21.69
C VAL A 489 -0.56 -16.96 21.96
N PRO A 490 0.20 -18.00 21.57
CA PRO A 490 -0.21 -19.37 21.82
C PRO A 490 -0.44 -19.67 23.32
N LYS A 491 -1.48 -20.45 23.66
CA LYS A 491 -1.84 -20.81 25.05
C LYS A 491 -0.78 -21.64 25.78
N ASN A 492 0.00 -22.43 25.06
CA ASN A 492 0.86 -23.48 25.60
C ASN A 492 2.36 -23.13 25.55
N LYS A 493 2.74 -21.88 25.81
CA LYS A 493 4.14 -21.51 26.02
C LYS A 493 4.45 -21.29 27.49
#